data_AF-A0A2V7N0T5-F1
#
_entry.id   AF-A0A2V7N0T5-F1
#
_cell.length_a   1.000
_cell.length_b   1.000
_cell.length_c   1.000
_cell.angle_alpha   90.00
_cell.angle_beta   90.00
_cell.angle_gamma   90.00
#
_symmetry.space_group_name_H-M   'P 1'
#
loop_
_entity.id
_entity.type
_entity.pdbx_description
1 polymer ?
#
loop_
_entity_poly.entity_id
_entity_poly.type
_entity_poly.pdbx_seq_one_letter_code
_entity_poly.pdbx_strand_id
1 'polypeptide(L)'
;MPACSLLALVFGLGAAAPAAAQDRAAAEPADRWQIMLRDGSTLWDLRLVTLNGDTLVFRGNDSILRFPLMRVDELRLVRKATRSITPEAGRYGGVLDGADDEVYRLTLFDLNERRQVLQQILRAHPPTEQR
;
A
#
# COMPACT_ATOMS: atom_id res chain seq x y z
N MET A 1 17.30 -24.76 66.51
CA MET A 1 16.08 -24.22 67.16
C MET A 1 16.52 -23.15 68.14
N PRO A 2 15.82 -22.01 68.33
CA PRO A 2 14.54 -21.52 67.79
C PRO A 2 14.74 -20.21 66.95
N ALA A 3 13.79 -19.55 66.30
CA ALA A 3 12.41 -19.76 65.89
C ALA A 3 12.19 -18.83 64.68
N CYS A 4 11.56 -19.36 63.62
CA CYS A 4 11.03 -18.55 62.53
C CYS A 4 9.80 -17.78 63.04
N SER A 5 9.86 -16.45 63.03
CA SER A 5 8.68 -15.59 63.15
C SER A 5 8.30 -15.05 61.77
N LEU A 6 7.05 -15.32 61.40
CA LEU A 6 6.29 -14.75 60.30
C LEU A 6 6.51 -13.23 60.17
N LEU A 7 6.57 -12.72 58.94
CA LEU A 7 5.84 -11.50 58.62
C LEU A 7 5.23 -11.57 57.22
N ALA A 8 4.03 -11.03 57.16
CA ALA A 8 3.01 -11.31 56.17
C ALA A 8 3.25 -10.62 54.82
N LEU A 9 3.05 -11.43 53.80
CA LEU A 9 2.44 -11.15 52.51
C LEU A 9 1.52 -9.91 52.49
N VAL A 10 1.86 -8.90 51.67
CA VAL A 10 0.89 -7.92 51.16
C VAL A 10 0.85 -8.08 49.64
N PHE A 11 -0.21 -8.73 49.15
CA PHE A 11 -0.56 -8.77 47.74
C PHE A 11 -1.02 -7.36 47.33
N GLY A 12 -0.20 -6.66 46.55
CA GLY A 12 -0.65 -5.47 45.84
C GLY A 12 -1.61 -5.88 44.74
N LEU A 13 -2.91 -5.60 44.91
CA LEU A 13 -3.88 -5.58 43.82
C LEU A 13 -3.54 -4.42 42.88
N GLY A 14 -2.66 -4.67 41.91
CA GLY A 14 -2.61 -3.87 40.69
C GLY A 14 -3.80 -4.24 39.83
N ALA A 15 -4.79 -3.33 39.74
CA ALA A 15 -5.88 -3.47 38.79
C ALA A 15 -5.30 -3.64 37.38
N ALA A 16 -5.41 -4.85 36.82
CA ALA A 16 -5.16 -5.08 35.42
C ALA A 16 -6.26 -4.36 34.63
N ALA A 17 -6.00 -3.12 34.24
CA ALA A 17 -6.77 -2.47 33.20
C ALA A 17 -6.75 -3.39 31.97
N PRO A 18 -7.91 -3.71 31.35
CA PRO A 18 -7.92 -4.56 30.19
C PRO A 18 -7.09 -3.87 29.11
N ALA A 19 -6.24 -4.65 28.47
CA ALA A 19 -5.49 -4.24 27.30
C ALA A 19 -6.45 -3.72 26.22
N ALA A 20 -6.73 -2.42 26.25
CA ALA A 20 -7.17 -1.66 25.07
C ALA A 20 -5.94 -1.44 24.18
N ALA A 21 -5.26 -2.54 23.84
CA ALA A 21 -4.12 -2.56 22.95
C ALA A 21 -4.48 -3.48 21.80
N GLN A 22 -4.65 -2.84 20.64
CA GLN A 22 -4.40 -3.41 19.32
C GLN A 22 -5.50 -4.27 18.72
N ASP A 23 -6.73 -3.76 18.68
CA ASP A 23 -7.57 -3.91 17.49
C ASP A 23 -7.51 -2.62 16.68
N ARG A 24 -6.29 -2.24 16.26
CA ARG A 24 -6.18 -1.46 15.03
C ARG A 24 -6.40 -2.50 13.95
N ALA A 25 -7.66 -2.64 13.53
CA ALA A 25 -8.03 -3.35 12.32
C ALA A 25 -6.90 -3.15 11.32
N ALA A 26 -6.25 -4.24 10.91
CA ALA A 26 -5.12 -4.18 9.99
C ALA A 26 -5.56 -3.29 8.82
N ALA A 27 -5.07 -2.04 8.80
CA ALA A 27 -5.49 -1.10 7.78
C ALA A 27 -5.13 -1.76 6.46
N GLU A 28 -6.10 -1.88 5.56
CA GLU A 28 -5.86 -2.35 4.20
C GLU A 28 -4.58 -1.67 3.68
N PRO A 29 -3.57 -2.44 3.24
CA PRO A 29 -2.31 -1.85 2.81
C PRO A 29 -2.62 -0.85 1.70
N ALA A 30 -2.14 0.38 1.88
CA ALA A 30 -2.40 1.47 0.95
C ALA A 30 -2.02 1.07 -0.49
N ASP A 31 -2.82 1.55 -1.45
CA ASP A 31 -2.62 1.25 -2.86
C ASP A 31 -1.19 1.58 -3.32
N ARG A 32 -0.56 0.58 -3.93
CA ARG A 32 0.83 0.63 -4.35
C ARG A 32 0.91 0.68 -5.87
N TRP A 33 1.41 1.79 -6.37
CA TRP A 33 1.45 2.08 -7.80
C TRP A 33 2.85 1.90 -8.37
N GLN A 34 2.89 1.37 -9.58
CA GLN A 34 4.02 1.47 -10.49
C GLN A 34 3.62 2.38 -11.65
N ILE A 35 4.56 3.15 -12.17
CA ILE A 35 4.37 3.89 -13.42
C ILE A 35 5.48 3.60 -14.42
N MET A 36 5.12 3.63 -15.70
CA MET A 36 6.06 3.70 -16.81
C MET A 36 6.01 5.11 -17.40
N LEU A 37 7.17 5.73 -17.52
CA LEU A 37 7.33 7.03 -18.14
C LEU A 37 7.67 6.88 -19.62
N ARG A 38 7.42 7.93 -20.39
CA ARG A 38 7.69 8.02 -21.82
C ARG A 38 9.15 7.81 -22.21
N ASP A 39 10.08 8.14 -21.31
CA ASP A 39 11.51 7.88 -21.53
C ASP A 39 11.90 6.42 -21.29
N GLY A 40 10.93 5.54 -21.02
CA GLY A 40 11.12 4.12 -20.75
C GLY A 40 11.45 3.81 -19.29
N SER A 41 11.62 4.82 -18.43
CA SER A 41 11.86 4.57 -17.01
C SER A 41 10.62 4.02 -16.31
N THR A 42 10.84 3.13 -15.35
CA THR A 42 9.78 2.54 -14.52
C THR A 42 10.05 2.87 -13.06
N LEU A 43 9.06 3.42 -12.37
CA LEU A 43 9.12 3.76 -10.95
C LEU A 43 8.10 2.91 -10.18
N TRP A 44 8.49 2.46 -8.98
CA TRP A 44 7.74 1.52 -8.15
C TRP A 44 7.46 2.09 -6.77
N ASP A 45 6.61 1.38 -6.02
CA ASP A 45 6.27 1.69 -4.63
C ASP A 45 5.79 3.14 -4.44
N LEU A 46 5.01 3.62 -5.41
CA LEU A 46 4.43 4.95 -5.39
C LEU A 46 3.02 4.93 -4.79
N ARG A 47 2.60 6.06 -4.26
CA ARG A 47 1.19 6.33 -3.96
C ARG A 47 0.70 7.45 -4.86
N LEU A 48 -0.41 7.22 -5.56
CA LEU A 48 -1.06 8.26 -6.34
C LEU A 48 -1.77 9.23 -5.39
N VAL A 49 -1.42 10.52 -5.47
CA VAL A 49 -1.91 11.53 -4.54
C VAL A 49 -3.01 12.38 -5.17
N THR A 50 -2.75 12.94 -6.34
CA THR A 50 -3.72 13.83 -6.99
C THR A 50 -3.34 14.11 -8.44
N LEU A 51 -4.26 14.74 -9.17
CA LEU A 51 -4.03 15.36 -10.46
C LEU A 51 -4.28 16.87 -10.32
N ASN A 52 -3.22 17.66 -10.42
CA ASN A 52 -3.30 19.13 -10.40
C ASN A 52 -3.13 19.68 -11.82
N GLY A 53 -4.23 20.11 -12.43
CA GLY A 53 -4.27 20.42 -13.86
C GLY A 53 -3.83 19.20 -14.67
N ASP A 54 -2.70 19.32 -15.35
CA ASP A 54 -2.10 18.24 -16.16
C ASP A 54 -0.85 17.64 -15.50
N THR A 55 -0.68 17.82 -14.19
CA THR A 55 0.43 17.26 -13.43
C THR A 55 -0.06 16.19 -12.46
N LEU A 56 0.41 14.96 -12.65
CA LEU A 56 0.25 13.90 -11.65
C LEU A 56 1.20 14.12 -10.51
N VAL A 57 0.69 13.91 -9.30
CA VAL A 57 1.48 13.94 -8.07
C VAL A 57 1.47 12.55 -7.45
N PHE A 58 2.68 12.04 -7.20
CA PHE A 58 2.90 10.80 -6.47
C PHE A 58 3.67 11.08 -5.20
N ARG A 59 3.44 10.27 -4.17
CA ARG A 59 4.34 10.14 -3.02
C ARG A 59 5.14 8.85 -3.20
N GLY A 60 6.45 8.98 -3.36
CA GLY A 60 7.38 7.88 -3.17
C GLY A 60 7.72 7.71 -1.68
N ASN A 61 8.71 6.88 -1.37
CA ASN A 61 9.10 6.61 0.02
C ASN A 61 9.49 7.89 0.78
N ASP A 62 10.40 8.69 0.20
CA ASP A 62 10.96 9.87 0.89
C ASP A 62 10.74 11.19 0.13
N SER A 63 9.95 11.16 -0.95
CA SER A 63 9.79 12.32 -1.82
C SER A 63 8.43 12.43 -2.47
N ILE A 64 8.09 13.65 -2.90
CA ILE A 64 6.94 13.91 -3.76
C ILE A 64 7.44 14.05 -5.19
N LEU A 65 6.91 13.21 -6.08
CA LEU A 65 7.23 13.20 -7.49
C LEU A 65 6.10 13.87 -8.27
N ARG A 66 6.47 14.64 -9.29
CA ARG A 66 5.52 15.37 -10.14
C ARG A 66 5.85 15.12 -11.60
N PHE A 67 4.86 14.67 -12.35
CA PHE A 67 5.03 14.37 -13.77
C PHE A 67 3.92 15.03 -14.59
N PRO A 68 4.26 15.69 -15.72
CA PRO A 68 3.26 16.03 -16.72
C PRO A 68 2.52 14.76 -17.15
N LEU A 69 1.20 14.83 -17.30
CA LEU A 69 0.34 13.69 -17.63
C LEU A 69 0.74 13.01 -18.94
N MET A 70 1.24 13.78 -19.90
CA MET A 70 1.74 13.24 -21.18
C MET A 70 3.07 12.48 -21.04
N ARG A 71 3.80 12.65 -19.94
CA ARG A 71 5.04 11.91 -19.67
C ARG A 71 4.78 10.55 -19.04
N VAL A 72 3.61 10.32 -18.47
CA VAL A 72 3.24 9.03 -17.87
C VAL A 72 2.51 8.21 -18.92
N ASP A 73 3.04 7.05 -19.26
CA ASP A 73 2.51 6.21 -20.34
C ASP A 73 1.71 5.00 -19.82
N GLU A 74 2.03 4.51 -18.62
CA GLU A 74 1.27 3.45 -17.94
C GLU A 74 1.20 3.74 -16.44
N LEU A 75 0.04 3.48 -15.84
CA LEU A 75 -0.11 3.30 -14.39
C LEU A 75 -0.51 1.85 -14.13
N ARG A 76 0.10 1.24 -13.12
CA ARG A 76 -0.23 -0.11 -12.68
C ARG A 76 -0.47 -0.11 -11.18
N LEU A 77 -1.66 -0.49 -10.75
CA LEU A 77 -1.94 -0.77 -9.35
C LEU A 77 -1.46 -2.18 -9.04
N VAL A 78 -0.38 -2.28 -8.27
CA VAL A 78 0.27 -3.53 -7.93
C VAL A 78 -0.50 -4.19 -6.80
N ARG A 79 -1.20 -5.29 -7.08
CA ARG A 79 -1.89 -6.07 -6.06
C ARG A 79 -0.89 -6.95 -5.32
N LYS A 80 -1.19 -7.25 -4.05
CA LYS A 80 -0.38 -8.20 -3.29
C LYS A 80 -0.61 -9.58 -3.91
N ALA A 81 0.44 -10.18 -4.47
CA ALA A 81 0.37 -11.55 -4.97
C ALA A 81 -0.11 -12.47 -3.84
N THR A 82 -1.35 -12.95 -3.95
CA THR A 82 -1.82 -14.01 -3.07
C THR A 82 -1.10 -15.27 -3.51
N ARG A 83 -0.14 -15.74 -2.71
CA ARG A 83 0.50 -17.03 -2.96
C ARG A 83 -0.56 -18.13 -2.78
N SER A 84 -1.23 -18.51 -3.87
CA SER A 84 -1.92 -19.79 -3.94
C SER A 84 -0.86 -20.88 -4.06
N ILE A 85 -0.28 -21.27 -2.92
CA ILE A 85 0.52 -22.49 -2.86
C ILE A 85 -0.46 -23.64 -2.88
N THR A 86 -0.82 -24.13 -4.05
CA THR A 86 -1.35 -25.49 -4.18
C THR A 86 -0.16 -26.42 -3.94
N PRO A 87 -0.15 -27.27 -2.90
CA PRO A 87 0.96 -28.17 -2.64
C PRO A 87 0.87 -29.34 -3.61
N GLU A 88 1.32 -29.14 -4.84
CA GLU A 88 1.59 -30.22 -5.77
C GLU A 88 3.11 -30.42 -5.86
N ALA A 89 3.55 -31.61 -5.43
CA ALA A 89 4.95 -31.97 -5.36
C ALA A 89 5.58 -31.90 -6.77
N GLY A 90 6.49 -30.94 -6.98
CA GLY A 90 7.33 -30.90 -8.19
C GLY A 90 7.42 -29.57 -8.94
N ARG A 91 6.71 -28.52 -8.53
CA ARG A 91 6.84 -27.18 -9.17
C ARG A 91 7.38 -26.13 -8.20
N TYR A 92 8.71 -26.01 -8.14
CA TYR A 92 9.34 -24.77 -7.70
C TYR A 92 9.25 -23.75 -8.83
N GLY A 93 8.16 -22.99 -8.83
CA GLY A 93 7.89 -21.97 -9.83
C GLY A 93 6.70 -21.13 -9.43
N GLY A 94 6.74 -20.54 -8.23
CA GLY A 94 5.81 -19.47 -7.88
C GLY A 94 6.12 -18.27 -8.76
N VAL A 95 5.52 -18.22 -9.95
CA VAL A 95 5.48 -16.99 -10.74
C VAL A 95 4.69 -16.00 -9.88
N LEU A 96 5.33 -14.91 -9.48
CA LEU A 96 4.65 -13.72 -8.97
C LEU A 96 3.89 -13.13 -10.17
N ASP A 97 2.85 -13.83 -10.60
CA ASP A 97 2.02 -13.39 -11.70
C ASP A 97 1.23 -12.20 -11.19
N GLY A 98 1.60 -11.00 -11.63
CA GLY A 98 0.81 -9.78 -11.45
C GLY A 98 -0.50 -9.82 -12.25
N ALA A 99 -1.10 -11.00 -12.44
CA ALA A 99 -2.36 -11.23 -13.14
C ALA A 99 -3.52 -10.44 -12.53
N ASP A 100 -3.43 -10.14 -11.23
CA ASP A 100 -4.43 -9.36 -10.51
C ASP A 100 -4.15 -7.84 -10.55
N ASP A 101 -3.06 -7.39 -11.17
CA ASP A 101 -2.75 -5.96 -11.26
C ASP A 101 -3.72 -5.23 -12.19
N GLU A 102 -4.19 -4.05 -11.78
CA GLU A 102 -4.94 -3.18 -12.67
C GLU A 102 -3.96 -2.32 -13.49
N VAL A 103 -4.03 -2.42 -14.82
CA VAL A 103 -3.11 -1.74 -15.73
C VAL A 103 -3.85 -0.74 -16.60
N TYR A 104 -3.43 0.52 -16.52
CA TYR A 104 -3.97 1.65 -17.26
C TYR A 104 -2.95 2.17 -18.27
N ARG A 105 -3.11 1.80 -19.54
CA ARG A 105 -2.26 2.26 -20.64
C ARG A 105 -2.71 3.64 -21.13
N LEU A 106 -2.01 4.69 -20.70
CA LEU A 106 -2.37 6.06 -21.03
C LEU A 106 -2.02 6.46 -22.47
N THR A 107 -1.11 5.74 -23.13
CA THR A 107 -0.74 5.95 -24.54
C THR A 107 -1.90 5.84 -25.52
N LEU A 108 -3.00 5.22 -25.12
CA LEU A 108 -4.22 5.05 -25.94
C LEU A 108 -5.12 6.29 -25.96
N PHE A 109 -4.83 7.27 -25.11
CA PHE A 109 -5.69 8.42 -24.85
C PHE A 109 -4.97 9.73 -25.16
N ASP A 110 -5.74 10.70 -25.66
CA ASP A 110 -5.30 12.09 -25.75
C ASP A 110 -5.22 12.74 -24.35
N LEU A 111 -4.74 13.99 -24.27
CA LEU A 111 -4.57 14.68 -22.99
C LEU A 111 -5.87 14.82 -22.19
N ASN A 112 -6.99 15.11 -22.86
CA ASN A 112 -8.27 15.31 -22.19
C ASN A 112 -8.85 13.99 -21.71
N GLU A 113 -8.78 12.95 -22.53
CA GLU A 113 -9.18 11.60 -22.18
C GLU A 113 -8.35 11.06 -21.01
N ARG A 114 -7.02 11.25 -21.04
CA ARG A 114 -6.14 10.89 -19.92
C ARG A 114 -6.57 11.56 -18.62
N ARG A 115 -6.99 12.84 -18.68
CA ARG A 115 -7.47 13.58 -17.50
C ARG A 115 -8.73 12.94 -16.94
N GLN A 116 -9.67 12.56 -17.80
CA GLN A 116 -10.92 11.90 -17.40
C GLN A 116 -10.65 10.52 -16.79
N VAL A 117 -9.81 9.71 -17.44
CA VAL A 117 -9.39 8.39 -16.94
C VAL A 117 -8.76 8.51 -15.56
N LEU A 118 -7.85 9.47 -15.37
CA LEU A 118 -7.19 9.67 -14.07
C LEU A 118 -8.14 10.16 -12.98
N GLN A 119 -9.10 11.01 -13.32
CA GLN A 119 -10.13 11.42 -12.37
C GLN A 119 -11.00 10.23 -11.96
N GLN A 120 -11.27 9.28 -12.86
CA GLN A 120 -11.97 8.04 -12.54
C GLN A 120 -11.12 7.13 -11.64
N ILE A 121 -9.83 6.97 -11.96
CA ILE A 121 -8.88 6.19 -11.15
C ILE A 121 -8.80 6.76 -9.72
N LEU A 122 -8.64 8.07 -9.57
CA LEU A 122 -8.58 8.73 -8.25
C LEU A 122 -9.88 8.60 -7.44
N ARG A 123 -11.04 8.45 -8.11
CA ARG A 123 -12.31 8.17 -7.42
C ARG A 123 -12.42 6.71 -7.01
N ALA A 124 -11.94 5.79 -7.84
CA ALA A 124 -11.95 4.35 -7.56
C ALA A 124 -10.93 3.97 -6.48
N HIS A 125 -9.78 4.64 -6.49
CA HIS A 125 -8.62 4.41 -5.63
C HIS A 125 -8.26 5.71 -4.91
N PRO A 126 -9.05 6.13 -3.91
CA PRO A 126 -8.85 7.40 -3.23
C PRO A 126 -7.51 7.41 -2.48
N PRO A 127 -6.76 8.53 -2.52
CA PRO A 127 -5.50 8.64 -1.81
C PRO A 127 -5.71 8.43 -0.31
N THR A 128 -5.00 7.47 0.29
CA THR A 128 -5.06 7.29 1.74
C THR A 128 -4.31 8.45 2.41
N GLU A 129 -5.03 9.30 3.16
CA GLU A 129 -4.40 10.34 3.99
C GLU A 129 -3.60 9.68 5.12
N GLN A 130 -2.29 9.61 4.98
CA GLN A 130 -1.40 9.43 6.12
C GLN A 130 -0.82 10.80 6.44
N ARG A 131 -1.44 11.48 7.41
CA ARG A 131 -0.90 12.65 8.11
C ARG A 131 0.41 12.30 8.81
#